data_AF-A0AB34DRF0-F1
#
_entry.id   AF-A0AB34DRF0-F1
#
_cell.length_a   1.000
_cell.length_b   1.000
_cell.length_c   1.000
_cell.angle_alpha   90.00
_cell.angle_beta   90.00
_cell.angle_gamma   90.00
#
_symmetry.space_group_name_H-M   'P 1'
#
loop_
_entity.id
_entity.type
_entity.pdbx_description
1 polymer ?
#
loop_
_entity_poly.entity_id
_entity_poly.type
_entity_poly.pdbx_seq_one_letter_code
_entity_poly.pdbx_strand_id
1 'polypeptide(L)'
;MARNHCDIYKVARQCGVILRASCDHSPTSRKPRECFCKPTLREIGREHGEDHLRLVLQLMVGTVPNSRELFADMIKAVSSVLVRNPELVRRRTLLDDFDAIDLGSLRRKAKAMNCGLPTSHVLRVLITVRFYEPIQGDLLDWLEAA
;
A
#
# COMPACT_ATOMS: atom_id res chain seq x y z
N MET A 1 10.48 22.16 1.75
CA MET A 1 10.76 21.16 0.69
C MET A 1 10.02 21.56 -0.57
N ALA A 2 10.68 21.59 -1.72
CA ALA A 2 10.02 21.85 -3.00
C ALA A 2 9.03 20.72 -3.31
N ARG A 3 7.80 21.06 -3.73
CA ARG A 3 6.81 20.05 -4.13
C ARG A 3 7.19 19.49 -5.49
N ASN A 4 7.20 18.16 -5.61
CA ASN A 4 7.43 17.50 -6.88
C ASN A 4 6.26 17.77 -7.85
N HIS A 5 6.59 17.98 -9.13
CA HIS A 5 5.59 17.87 -10.18
C HIS A 5 5.16 16.40 -10.32
N CYS A 6 3.87 16.12 -10.40
CA CYS A 6 3.35 14.77 -10.54
C CYS A 6 2.11 14.73 -11.43
N ASP A 7 2.24 14.07 -12.58
CA ASP A 7 1.11 13.67 -13.42
C ASP A 7 0.59 12.30 -12.98
N ILE A 8 -0.42 12.32 -12.10
CA ILE A 8 -1.06 11.10 -11.60
C ILE A 8 -1.73 10.27 -12.69
N TYR A 9 -2.14 10.89 -13.82
CA TYR A 9 -2.85 10.18 -14.89
C TYR A 9 -1.86 9.39 -15.74
N LYS A 10 -0.70 9.99 -16.05
CA LYS A 10 0.43 9.30 -16.67
C LYS A 10 0.87 8.11 -15.81
N VAL A 11 1.13 8.33 -14.52
CA VAL A 11 1.59 7.26 -13.61
C VAL A 11 0.53 6.15 -13.47
N ALA A 12 -0.74 6.50 -13.27
CA ALA A 12 -1.81 5.52 -13.19
C ALA A 12 -1.91 4.67 -14.47
N ARG A 13 -1.82 5.28 -15.65
CA ARG A 13 -1.84 4.58 -16.95
C ARG A 13 -0.69 3.59 -17.08
N GLN A 14 0.52 3.96 -16.66
CA GLN A 14 1.70 3.08 -16.67
C GLN A 14 1.50 1.82 -15.82
N CYS A 15 0.71 1.92 -14.74
CA CYS A 15 0.39 0.79 -13.86
C CYS A 15 -0.92 0.08 -14.24
N GLY A 16 -1.57 0.47 -15.35
CA GLY A 16 -2.88 -0.05 -15.74
C GLY A 16 -4.02 0.32 -14.79
N VAL A 17 -3.86 1.37 -13.99
CA VAL A 17 -4.86 1.88 -13.04
C VAL A 17 -5.77 2.90 -13.73
N ILE A 18 -7.08 2.75 -13.54
CA ILE A 18 -8.11 3.62 -14.09
C ILE A 18 -8.56 4.60 -13.01
N LEU A 19 -8.32 5.90 -13.23
CA LEU A 19 -8.78 6.94 -12.32
C LEU A 19 -10.22 7.34 -12.62
N ARG A 20 -11.14 6.99 -11.72
CA ARG A 20 -12.57 7.31 -11.80
C ARG A 20 -12.92 8.57 -11.01
N ALA A 21 -14.05 9.21 -11.34
CA ALA A 21 -14.54 10.34 -10.54
C ALA A 21 -15.06 9.85 -9.19
N SER A 22 -14.82 10.61 -8.12
CA SER A 22 -15.19 10.20 -6.76
C SER A 22 -16.70 10.05 -6.57
N CYS A 23 -17.52 10.77 -7.35
CA CYS A 23 -18.97 10.63 -7.36
C CYS A 23 -19.45 9.26 -7.84
N ASP A 24 -18.64 8.55 -8.63
CA ASP A 24 -18.97 7.22 -9.16
C ASP A 24 -18.56 6.11 -8.17
N HIS A 25 -18.07 6.48 -6.98
CA HIS A 25 -17.58 5.52 -6.00
C HIS A 25 -18.74 4.75 -5.36
N SER A 26 -18.86 3.47 -5.73
CA SER A 26 -19.67 2.50 -5.00
C SER A 26 -18.77 1.65 -4.09
N PRO A 27 -19.09 1.55 -2.78
CA PRO A 27 -18.39 0.64 -1.88
C PRO A 27 -18.54 -0.85 -2.25
N THR A 28 -19.64 -1.21 -2.93
CA THR A 28 -20.02 -2.61 -3.18
C THR A 28 -19.71 -3.09 -4.60
N SER A 29 -19.51 -2.18 -5.56
CA SER A 29 -19.35 -2.52 -6.99
C SER A 29 -17.97 -2.19 -7.56
N ARG A 30 -16.92 -2.25 -6.73
CA ARG A 30 -15.55 -1.90 -7.18
C ARG A 30 -14.99 -2.95 -8.13
N LYS A 31 -14.48 -2.49 -9.28
CA LYS A 31 -13.78 -3.33 -10.23
C LYS A 31 -12.26 -3.30 -9.98
N PRO A 32 -11.54 -4.38 -10.33
CA PRO A 32 -10.08 -4.40 -10.38
C PRO A 32 -9.50 -3.16 -11.06
N ARG A 33 -8.41 -2.63 -10.50
CA ARG A 33 -7.64 -1.49 -11.05
C ARG A 33 -8.38 -0.14 -11.12
N GLU A 34 -9.61 -0.03 -10.62
CA GLU A 34 -10.30 1.26 -10.51
C GLU A 34 -9.93 1.98 -9.21
N CYS A 35 -9.44 3.22 -9.34
CA CYS A 35 -9.08 4.08 -8.22
C CYS A 35 -9.89 5.39 -8.25
N PHE A 36 -10.48 5.72 -7.11
CA PHE A 36 -11.29 6.94 -6.92
C PHE A 36 -10.53 8.01 -6.11
N CYS A 37 -9.35 7.66 -5.57
CA CYS A 37 -8.61 8.43 -4.58
C CYS A 37 -7.60 9.40 -5.21
N LYS A 38 -8.00 10.18 -6.22
CA LYS A 38 -7.11 11.14 -6.91
C LYS A 38 -6.38 12.10 -5.97
N PRO A 39 -7.01 12.67 -4.91
CA PRO A 39 -6.30 13.53 -3.96
C PRO A 39 -5.12 12.85 -3.29
N THR A 40 -5.28 11.58 -2.89
CA THR A 40 -4.21 10.78 -2.26
C THR A 40 -3.05 10.52 -3.21
N LEU A 41 -3.33 10.22 -4.49
CA LEU A 41 -2.25 10.05 -5.48
C LEU A 41 -1.47 11.35 -5.70
N ARG A 42 -2.16 12.51 -5.71
CA ARG A 42 -1.50 13.82 -5.82
C ARG A 42 -0.67 14.15 -4.60
N GLU A 43 -1.18 13.85 -3.41
CA GLU A 43 -0.46 14.04 -2.14
C GLU A 43 0.86 13.27 -2.17
N ILE A 44 0.80 11.94 -2.37
CA ILE A 44 1.97 11.06 -2.43
C ILE A 44 2.93 11.47 -3.55
N GLY A 45 2.41 11.73 -4.75
CA GLY A 45 3.23 12.11 -5.89
C GLY A 45 3.93 13.46 -5.71
N ARG A 46 3.31 14.43 -5.04
CA ARG A 46 3.95 15.71 -4.71
C ARG A 46 5.01 15.56 -3.63
N GLU A 47 4.80 14.68 -2.67
CA GLU A 47 5.70 14.47 -1.54
C GLU A 47 6.92 13.63 -1.92
N HIS A 48 6.72 12.55 -2.68
CA HIS A 48 7.76 11.54 -2.93
C HIS A 48 8.13 11.37 -4.42
N GLY A 49 7.43 12.05 -5.34
CA GLY A 49 7.70 12.00 -6.78
C GLY A 49 6.93 10.90 -7.55
N GLU A 50 7.00 10.97 -8.88
CA GLU A 50 6.29 10.04 -9.77
C GLU A 50 6.78 8.59 -9.66
N ASP A 51 8.08 8.38 -9.47
CA ASP A 51 8.67 7.04 -9.41
C ASP A 51 8.23 6.27 -8.17
N HIS A 52 8.17 6.96 -7.03
CA HIS A 52 7.62 6.41 -5.79
C HIS A 52 6.14 6.05 -5.95
N LEU A 53 5.34 6.98 -6.50
CA LEU A 53 3.92 6.72 -6.76
C LEU A 53 3.72 5.53 -7.70
N ARG A 54 4.58 5.40 -8.73
CA ARG A 54 4.54 4.28 -9.68
C ARG A 54 4.77 2.95 -8.97
N LEU A 55 5.82 2.87 -8.15
CA LEU A 55 6.13 1.67 -7.37
C LEU A 55 4.97 1.30 -6.42
N VAL A 56 4.42 2.28 -5.69
CA VAL A 56 3.24 2.05 -4.84
C VAL A 56 2.08 1.45 -5.64
N LEU A 57 1.76 2.02 -6.80
CA LEU A 57 0.67 1.51 -7.63
C LEU A 57 0.98 0.11 -8.21
N GLN A 58 2.24 -0.18 -8.57
CA GLN A 58 2.65 -1.51 -9.04
C GLN A 58 2.43 -2.58 -7.97
N LEU A 59 2.87 -2.33 -6.73
CA LEU A 59 2.68 -3.25 -5.60
C LEU A 59 1.20 -3.48 -5.28
N MET A 60 0.36 -2.46 -5.46
CA MET A 60 -1.09 -2.57 -5.22
C MET A 60 -1.81 -3.42 -6.27
N VAL A 61 -1.25 -3.60 -7.47
CA VAL A 61 -1.96 -4.20 -8.62
C VAL A 61 -1.27 -5.42 -9.21
N GLY A 62 -0.27 -5.98 -8.53
CA GLY A 62 0.43 -7.18 -9.00
C GLY A 62 -0.51 -8.39 -9.10
N THR A 63 -1.44 -8.56 -8.15
CA THR A 63 -2.53 -9.54 -8.25
C THR A 63 -3.91 -8.94 -8.53
N VAL A 64 -4.79 -9.72 -9.19
CA VAL A 64 -6.20 -9.32 -9.44
C VAL A 64 -6.95 -9.03 -8.14
N PRO A 65 -6.87 -9.86 -7.07
CA PRO A 65 -7.49 -9.54 -5.79
C PRO A 65 -6.98 -8.22 -5.18
N ASN A 66 -5.66 -8.03 -5.12
CA ASN A 66 -5.06 -6.82 -4.54
C ASN A 66 -5.43 -5.56 -5.32
N SER A 67 -5.58 -5.66 -6.65
CA SER A 67 -5.96 -4.51 -7.48
C SER A 67 -7.36 -3.94 -7.19
N ARG A 68 -8.19 -4.62 -6.38
CA ARG A 68 -9.48 -4.09 -5.88
C ARG A 68 -9.32 -3.22 -4.63
N GLU A 69 -8.15 -3.26 -3.98
CA GLU A 69 -7.86 -2.58 -2.72
C GLU A 69 -7.23 -1.19 -2.89
N LEU A 70 -7.43 -0.55 -4.04
CA LEU A 70 -7.01 0.83 -4.33
C LEU A 70 -7.85 1.86 -3.53
N PHE A 71 -7.77 1.78 -2.21
CA PHE A 71 -8.36 2.71 -1.25
C PHE A 71 -7.30 3.66 -0.69
N ALA A 72 -7.72 4.86 -0.30
CA ALA A 72 -6.80 5.88 0.21
C ALA A 72 -6.00 5.42 1.43
N ASP A 73 -6.64 4.68 2.35
CA ASP A 73 -6.00 4.13 3.55
C ASP A 73 -4.89 3.13 3.19
N MET A 74 -5.16 2.20 2.28
CA MET A 74 -4.20 1.20 1.82
C MET A 74 -3.06 1.82 1.02
N ILE A 75 -3.36 2.71 0.06
CA ILE A 75 -2.35 3.39 -0.75
C ILE A 75 -1.40 4.21 0.13
N LYS A 76 -1.93 4.93 1.14
CA LYS A 76 -1.11 5.66 2.13
C LYS A 76 -0.27 4.71 2.98
N ALA A 77 -0.82 3.57 3.40
CA ALA A 77 -0.10 2.57 4.18
C ALA A 77 1.10 2.03 3.40
N VAL A 78 0.89 1.55 2.17
CA VAL A 78 1.97 1.04 1.30
C VAL A 78 3.03 2.10 1.05
N SER A 79 2.64 3.33 0.71
CA SER A 79 3.58 4.45 0.56
C SER A 79 4.40 4.67 1.84
N SER A 80 3.76 4.69 3.01
CA SER A 80 4.47 4.87 4.28
C SER A 80 5.39 3.71 4.65
N VAL A 81 5.11 2.48 4.19
CA VAL A 81 6.01 1.33 4.40
C VAL A 81 7.29 1.56 3.59
N LEU A 82 7.19 1.86 2.30
CA LEU A 82 8.35 2.09 1.44
C LEU A 82 9.22 3.27 1.91
N VAL A 83 8.60 4.37 2.34
CA VAL A 83 9.33 5.55 2.86
C VAL A 83 10.13 5.21 4.12
N ARG A 84 9.59 4.37 5.00
CA ARG A 84 10.22 4.03 6.29
C ARG A 84 11.19 2.86 6.21
N ASN A 85 11.14 2.09 5.13
CA ASN A 85 11.88 0.84 4.94
C ASN A 85 12.55 0.87 3.55
N PRO A 86 13.50 1.80 3.30
CA PRO A 86 14.12 1.99 1.97
C PRO A 86 14.93 0.78 1.50
N GLU A 87 15.33 -0.12 2.39
CA GLU A 87 15.91 -1.41 2.07
C GLU A 87 14.95 -2.35 1.34
N LEU A 88 13.63 -2.26 1.58
CA LEU A 88 12.64 -3.04 0.83
C LEU A 88 12.67 -2.70 -0.66
N VAL A 89 12.80 -1.42 -1.00
CA VAL A 89 12.88 -0.93 -2.40
C VAL A 89 14.08 -1.53 -3.14
N ARG A 90 15.13 -1.95 -2.43
CA ARG A 90 16.32 -2.58 -3.00
C ARG A 90 16.18 -4.11 -3.18
N ARG A 91 15.16 -4.74 -2.59
CA ARG A 91 14.91 -6.18 -2.73
C ARG A 91 14.36 -6.49 -4.11
N ARG A 92 14.98 -7.45 -4.80
CA ARG A 92 14.51 -7.92 -6.12
C ARG A 92 13.15 -8.61 -6.05
N THR A 93 12.84 -9.20 -4.91
CA THR A 93 11.60 -9.95 -4.64
C THR A 93 10.44 -9.05 -4.20
N LEU A 94 10.63 -7.74 -4.05
CA LEU A 94 9.64 -6.86 -3.42
C LEU A 94 8.23 -6.98 -4.03
N LEU A 95 8.14 -7.10 -5.36
CA LEU A 95 6.85 -7.26 -6.04
C LEU A 95 6.19 -8.59 -5.66
N ASP A 96 6.93 -9.70 -5.75
CA ASP A 96 6.44 -11.04 -5.41
C ASP A 96 6.07 -11.14 -3.92
N ASP A 97 6.88 -10.54 -3.04
CA ASP A 97 6.64 -10.50 -1.60
C ASP A 97 5.34 -9.74 -1.28
N PHE A 98 5.06 -8.64 -1.99
CA PHE A 98 3.78 -7.92 -1.86
C PHE A 98 2.61 -8.69 -2.45
N ASP A 99 2.80 -9.40 -3.57
CA ASP A 99 1.77 -10.21 -4.20
C ASP A 99 1.34 -11.41 -3.33
N ALA A 100 2.23 -11.91 -2.49
CA ALA A 100 1.92 -12.92 -1.47
C ALA A 100 1.05 -12.39 -0.32
N ILE A 101 0.90 -11.07 -0.16
CA ILE A 101 0.08 -10.46 0.88
C ILE A 101 -1.36 -10.24 0.37
N ASP A 102 -2.34 -10.84 1.04
CA ASP A 102 -3.76 -10.51 0.83
C ASP A 102 -4.10 -9.16 1.47
N LEU A 103 -4.01 -8.09 0.67
CA LEU A 103 -4.31 -6.72 1.10
C LEU A 103 -5.76 -6.55 1.55
N GLY A 104 -6.70 -7.28 0.95
CA GLY A 104 -8.12 -7.20 1.30
C GLY A 104 -8.38 -7.79 2.68
N SER A 105 -7.75 -8.93 2.99
CA SER A 105 -7.78 -9.52 4.33
C SER A 105 -7.16 -8.59 5.36
N LEU A 106 -5.99 -8.00 5.07
CA LEU A 106 -5.36 -7.03 5.97
C LEU A 106 -6.26 -5.83 6.24
N ARG A 107 -6.93 -5.29 5.22
CA ARG A 107 -7.83 -4.15 5.39
C ARG A 107 -9.06 -4.47 6.22
N ARG A 108 -9.66 -5.65 6.02
CA ARG A 108 -10.78 -6.12 6.86
C ARG A 108 -10.35 -6.26 8.32
N LYS A 109 -9.19 -6.89 8.57
CA LYS A 109 -8.62 -7.02 9.92
C LYS A 109 -8.34 -5.66 10.55
N ALA A 110 -7.71 -4.74 9.83
CA ALA A 110 -7.42 -3.39 10.32
C ALA A 110 -8.67 -2.63 10.75
N LYS A 111 -9.77 -2.75 10.00
CA LYS A 111 -11.07 -2.15 10.38
C LYS A 111 -11.69 -2.83 11.60
N ALA A 112 -11.64 -4.17 11.64
CA ALA A 112 -12.23 -4.95 12.72
C ALA A 112 -11.55 -4.71 14.08
N MET A 113 -10.22 -4.46 14.08
CA MET A 113 -9.48 -4.20 15.32
C MET A 113 -9.88 -2.89 16.02
N ASN A 114 -10.50 -1.95 15.30
CA ASN A 114 -11.06 -0.71 15.87
C ASN A 114 -10.12 0.01 16.88
N CYS A 115 -8.83 0.13 16.55
CA CYS A 115 -7.80 0.60 17.48
C CYS A 115 -7.87 2.11 17.84
N GLY A 116 -8.92 2.84 17.45
CA GLY A 116 -8.99 4.30 17.63
C GLY A 116 -7.97 5.10 16.79
N LEU A 117 -7.32 4.47 15.81
CA LEU A 117 -6.31 5.06 14.94
C LEU A 117 -6.79 5.10 13.47
N PRO A 118 -6.24 5.99 12.64
CA PRO A 118 -6.47 5.93 11.20
C PRO A 118 -6.13 4.54 10.65
N THR A 119 -7.01 3.96 9.83
CA THR A 119 -6.82 2.61 9.27
C THR A 119 -5.50 2.47 8.51
N SER A 120 -5.01 3.54 7.87
CA SER A 120 -3.70 3.57 7.20
C SER A 120 -2.52 3.31 8.16
N HIS A 121 -2.60 3.75 9.41
CA HIS A 121 -1.55 3.54 10.41
C HIS A 121 -1.52 2.07 10.86
N VAL A 122 -2.69 1.50 11.11
CA VAL A 122 -2.84 0.08 11.46
C VAL A 122 -2.35 -0.80 10.31
N LEU A 123 -2.78 -0.50 9.08
CA LEU A 123 -2.32 -1.20 7.89
C LEU A 123 -0.81 -1.13 7.69
N ARG A 124 -0.20 0.05 7.90
CA ARG A 124 1.26 0.20 7.84
C ARG A 124 1.96 -0.80 8.77
N VAL A 125 1.53 -0.87 10.02
CA VAL A 125 2.11 -1.81 11.00
C VAL A 125 1.93 -3.25 10.53
N LEU A 126 0.70 -3.64 10.13
CA LEU A 126 0.43 -4.99 9.67
C LEU A 126 1.26 -5.40 8.45
N ILE A 127 1.47 -4.48 7.50
CA ILE A 127 2.30 -4.74 6.32
C ILE A 127 3.77 -4.82 6.74
N THR A 128 4.27 -3.88 7.54
CA THR A 128 5.67 -3.90 8.02
C THR A 128 6.00 -5.20 8.76
N VAL A 129 5.09 -5.73 9.59
CA VAL A 129 5.28 -7.03 10.27
C VAL A 129 5.44 -8.19 9.29
N ARG A 130 4.86 -8.13 8.08
CA ARG A 130 5.08 -9.16 7.05
C ARG A 130 6.49 -9.17 6.45
N PHE A 131 7.16 -8.02 6.51
CA PHE A 131 8.53 -7.84 6.02
C PHE A 131 9.57 -7.87 7.14
N TYR A 132 9.14 -7.98 8.38
CA TYR A 132 10.03 -8.11 9.51
C TYR A 132 10.66 -9.50 9.49
N GLU A 133 11.95 -9.55 9.19
CA GLU A 133 12.78 -10.71 9.49
C GLU A 133 13.26 -10.56 10.93
N PRO A 134 12.97 -11.53 11.82
CA PRO A 134 13.47 -11.46 13.19
C PRO A 134 15.00 -11.40 13.16
N ILE A 135 15.55 -10.49 13.94
CA ILE A 135 16.98 -10.51 14.26
C ILE A 135 17.22 -11.86 14.94
N GLN A 136 18.13 -12.68 14.43
CA GLN A 136 18.48 -13.98 15.02
C GLN A 136 18.62 -13.84 16.55
N GLY A 137 17.72 -14.50 17.29
CA GLY A 137 17.64 -14.41 18.76
C GLY A 137 16.56 -13.48 19.32
N ASP A 138 15.44 -13.28 18.62
CA ASP A 138 14.32 -12.51 19.17
C ASP A 138 13.71 -13.25 20.39
N LEU A 139 13.35 -12.49 21.43
CA LEU A 139 12.93 -13.01 22.75
C LEU A 139 11.70 -13.94 22.64
N LEU A 140 10.86 -13.73 21.62
CA LEU A 140 9.70 -14.56 21.32
C LEU A 140 10.07 -15.98 20.87
N ASP A 141 11.14 -16.13 20.08
CA ASP A 141 11.64 -17.45 19.66
C ASP A 141 12.15 -18.25 20.87
N TRP A 142 12.64 -17.56 21.91
CA TRP A 142 13.13 -18.17 23.14
C TRP A 142 12.00 -18.57 24.09
N LEU A 143 10.88 -17.83 24.07
CA LEU A 143 9.70 -18.13 24.87
C LEU A 143 8.86 -19.27 24.29
N GLU A 144 8.87 -19.46 22.97
CA GLU A 144 8.20 -20.60 22.32
C GLU A 144 9.01 -21.91 22.40
N ALA A 145 10.30 -21.82 22.74
CA ALA A 145 11.21 -22.96 22.89
C ALA A 145 11.38 -23.43 24.35
N ALA A 146 10.70 -22.81 25.32
CA ALA A 146 10.74 -23.13 26.75
C ALA A 146 9.42 -23.75 27.24
#